data_AF-F8DAD6-F1
#
_entry.id   AF-F8DAD6-F1
#
_cell.length_a   1.000
_cell.length_b   1.000
_cell.length_c   1.000
_cell.angle_alpha   90.00
_cell.angle_beta   90.00
_cell.angle_gamma   90.00
#
_symmetry.space_group_name_H-M   'P 1'
#
loop_
_entity.id
_entity.type
_entity.pdbx_description
1 polymer ?
#
loop_
_entity_poly.entity_id
_entity_poly.type
_entity_poly.pdbx_seq_one_letter_code
_entity_poly.pdbx_strand_id
1 'polypeptide(L)' 'MELGMSGQKQTKRTTTRSTMRNAVKSVLFSRSSADATTIEECRRCGKTIESREADCPVCGCDDIVEYRIQ' A
#
# COMPACT_ATOMS: atom_id res chain seq x y z
N MET A 1 -54.25 -24.08 20.93
CA MET A 1 -53.04 -24.25 21.75
C MET A 1 -52.19 -25.25 20.97
N GLU A 2 -51.01 -24.99 20.44
CA GLU A 2 -49.99 -23.98 20.76
C GLU A 2 -49.11 -23.71 19.52
N LEU A 3 -48.45 -22.56 19.56
CA LEU A 3 -47.69 -21.91 18.50
C LEU A 3 -46.34 -22.59 18.22
N GLY A 4 -45.88 -22.52 16.96
CA GLY A 4 -44.55 -22.96 16.54
C GLY A 4 -43.89 -22.07 15.49
N MET A 5 -43.99 -20.74 15.60
CA MET A 5 -43.17 -19.83 14.80
C MET A 5 -41.74 -19.79 15.35
N SER A 6 -40.78 -20.39 14.66
CA SER A 6 -39.35 -20.24 14.97
C SER A 6 -38.50 -20.31 13.71
N GLY A 7 -38.17 -19.15 13.14
CA GLY A 7 -37.37 -19.08 11.91
C GLY A 7 -36.75 -17.72 11.63
N GLN A 8 -36.36 -16.96 12.64
CA GLN A 8 -35.76 -15.63 12.46
C GLN A 8 -34.48 -15.45 13.30
N LYS A 9 -33.42 -16.23 13.06
CA LYS A 9 -32.12 -16.02 13.76
C LYS A 9 -30.87 -16.23 12.87
N GLN A 10 -30.95 -15.95 11.56
CA GLN A 10 -29.81 -16.25 10.68
C GLN A 10 -29.41 -15.14 9.69
N THR A 11 -29.74 -13.88 9.94
CA THR A 11 -29.35 -12.77 9.05
C THR A 11 -28.26 -11.85 9.60
N LYS A 12 -27.93 -11.92 10.90
CA LYS A 12 -26.95 -11.01 11.54
C LYS A 12 -25.52 -11.54 11.63
N ARG A 13 -25.31 -12.87 11.54
CA ARG A 13 -23.98 -13.50 11.70
C ARG A 13 -23.11 -13.42 10.45
N THR A 14 -23.72 -13.30 9.27
CA THR A 14 -23.02 -13.25 7.98
C THR A 14 -22.44 -11.87 7.70
N THR A 15 -23.17 -10.81 8.05
CA THR A 15 -22.79 -9.40 7.81
C THR A 15 -21.50 -9.02 8.53
N THR A 16 -21.35 -9.40 9.81
CA THR A 16 -20.16 -9.09 10.63
C THR A 16 -18.91 -9.85 10.16
N ARG A 17 -19.09 -11.08 9.65
CA ARG A 17 -17.98 -11.88 9.09
C ARG A 17 -17.47 -11.29 7.79
N SER A 18 -18.36 -10.75 6.95
CA SER A 18 -17.99 -10.08 5.70
C SER A 18 -17.29 -8.74 5.92
N THR A 19 -17.70 -7.92 6.91
CA THR A 19 -17.01 -6.66 7.21
C THR A 19 -15.60 -6.89 7.73
N MET A 20 -15.40 -7.83 8.66
CA MET A 20 -14.06 -8.15 9.17
C MET A 20 -13.13 -8.65 8.06
N ARG A 21 -13.63 -9.52 7.17
CA ARG A 21 -12.87 -9.99 6.00
C ARG A 21 -12.53 -8.88 5.03
N ASN A 22 -13.45 -7.95 4.80
CA ASN A 22 -13.18 -6.80 3.94
C ASN A 22 -12.15 -5.86 4.57
N ALA A 23 -12.21 -5.63 5.88
CA ALA A 23 -11.22 -4.81 6.58
C ALA A 23 -9.81 -5.40 6.49
N VAL A 24 -9.65 -6.71 6.74
CA VAL A 24 -8.33 -7.35 6.58
C VAL A 24 -7.88 -7.37 5.12
N LYS A 25 -8.80 -7.54 4.16
CA LYS A 25 -8.50 -7.46 2.74
C LYS A 25 -8.02 -6.05 2.38
N SER A 26 -8.68 -5.01 2.86
CA SER A 26 -8.24 -3.63 2.64
C SER A 26 -6.86 -3.37 3.21
N VAL A 27 -6.50 -3.88 4.39
CA VAL A 27 -5.14 -3.68 4.96
C VAL A 27 -4.06 -4.48 4.22
N LEU A 28 -4.38 -5.71 3.79
CA LEU A 28 -3.44 -6.56 3.05
C LEU A 28 -3.19 -6.07 1.63
N PHE A 29 -4.22 -5.48 0.99
CA PHE A 29 -4.17 -5.03 -0.40
C PHE A 29 -4.14 -3.50 -0.57
N SER A 30 -4.16 -2.71 0.52
CA SER A 30 -4.02 -1.24 0.46
C SER A 30 -2.61 -0.79 0.08
N ARG A 31 -1.60 -1.65 0.23
CA ARG A 31 -0.21 -1.35 -0.12
C ARG A 31 0.09 -1.51 -1.61
N SER A 32 -0.85 -1.99 -2.43
CA SER A 32 -0.57 -2.49 -3.78
C SER A 32 -0.34 -1.45 -4.89
N SER A 33 -0.06 -0.17 -4.61
CA SER A 33 0.36 0.77 -5.71
C SER A 33 0.77 2.16 -5.25
N ALA A 34 0.34 2.61 -4.07
CA ALA A 34 0.54 3.99 -3.63
C ALA A 34 1.80 4.21 -2.77
N ASP A 35 2.46 3.15 -2.31
CA ASP A 35 3.59 3.22 -1.36
C ASP A 35 4.96 2.95 -2.03
N ALA A 36 5.01 2.99 -3.37
CA ALA A 36 6.25 2.79 -4.10
C ALA A 36 7.19 3.96 -3.80
N THR A 37 8.14 3.73 -2.89
CA THR A 37 9.17 4.71 -2.57
C THR A 37 10.15 4.74 -3.73
N THR A 38 10.18 5.87 -4.43
CA THR A 38 11.13 6.11 -5.52
C THR A 38 12.36 6.78 -4.92
N ILE A 39 13.54 6.25 -5.23
CA ILE A 39 14.83 6.78 -4.77
C ILE A 39 15.67 7.10 -5.99
N GLU A 40 16.22 8.32 -6.02
CA GLU A 40 17.17 8.79 -7.03
C GLU A 40 18.58 8.88 -6.38
N GLU A 41 19.59 8.30 -7.02
CA GLU A 41 20.97 8.28 -6.50
C GLU A 41 21.99 8.56 -7.60
N CYS A 42 23.01 9.36 -7.30
CA CYS A 42 24.13 9.56 -8.21
C CYS A 42 25.00 8.30 -8.30
N ARG A 43 25.16 7.74 -9.50
CA ARG A 43 25.97 6.53 -9.72
C ARG A 43 27.47 6.73 -9.45
N ARG A 44 27.93 7.98 -9.49
CA ARG A 44 29.35 8.31 -9.34
C ARG A 44 29.79 8.40 -7.88
N CYS A 45 29.00 9.04 -7.02
CA CYS A 45 29.37 9.31 -5.64
C CYS A 45 28.42 8.70 -4.59
N GLY A 46 27.30 8.11 -5.00
CA GLY A 46 26.32 7.48 -4.10
C GLY A 46 25.44 8.47 -3.33
N LYS A 47 25.47 9.76 -3.69
CA LYS A 47 24.61 10.78 -3.06
C LYS A 47 23.15 10.52 -3.47
N THR A 48 22.28 10.32 -2.48
CA THR A 48 20.83 10.37 -2.69
C THR A 48 20.41 11.80 -3.06
N ILE A 49 19.62 11.89 -4.12
CA ILE A 49 19.11 13.11 -4.73
C ILE A 49 17.66 13.29 -4.26
N GLU A 50 17.40 14.31 -3.45
CA GLU A 50 16.06 14.54 -2.85
C GLU A 50 15.14 15.40 -3.73
N SER A 51 15.73 16.08 -4.72
CA SER A 51 15.05 17.00 -5.65
C SER A 51 15.36 16.55 -7.07
N ARG A 52 14.42 16.72 -8.02
CA ARG A 52 14.64 16.39 -9.46
C ARG A 52 15.67 17.31 -10.12
N GLU A 53 16.91 17.24 -9.66
CA GLU A 53 18.07 17.92 -10.21
C GLU A 53 18.61 17.08 -11.36
N ALA A 54 18.98 17.73 -12.47
CA ALA A 54 19.57 17.05 -13.62
C ALA A 54 20.99 16.55 -13.33
N ASP A 55 21.70 17.23 -12.42
CA ASP A 55 23.08 16.96 -12.07
C ASP A 55 23.23 16.73 -10.55
N CYS A 56 24.17 15.87 -10.16
CA CYS A 56 24.49 15.66 -8.77
C CYS A 56 25.15 16.91 -8.16
N PRO A 57 24.60 17.49 -7.08
CA PRO A 57 25.12 18.72 -6.48
C PRO A 57 26.47 18.53 -5.78
N VAL A 58 26.91 17.29 -5.58
CA VAL A 58 28.17 16.96 -4.92
C VAL A 58 29.33 16.79 -5.91
N CYS A 59 29.09 16.17 -7.06
CA CYS A 59 30.17 15.82 -8.00
C CYS A 59 29.96 16.34 -9.43
N GLY A 60 28.82 17.00 -9.71
CA GLY A 60 28.49 17.59 -11.01
C GLY A 60 28.27 16.56 -12.13
N CYS A 61 27.99 15.31 -11.78
CA CYS A 61 27.69 14.24 -12.74
C CYS A 61 26.18 14.15 -12.98
N ASP A 62 25.77 13.92 -14.22
CA ASP A 62 24.38 13.74 -14.67
C ASP A 62 23.90 12.27 -14.63
N ASP A 63 24.81 11.33 -14.39
CA ASP A 63 24.47 9.90 -14.24
C ASP A 63 23.76 9.63 -12.89
N ILE A 64 22.44 9.76 -12.90
CA ILE A 64 21.52 9.50 -11.79
C ILE A 64 20.69 8.23 -12.09
N VAL A 65 20.65 7.30 -11.13
CA VAL A 65 19.81 6.08 -11.21
C VAL A 65 18.56 6.23 -10.37
N GLU A 66 17.40 5.86 -10.93
CA GLU A 66 16.14 5.72 -10.21
C GLU A 66 15.87 4.24 -9.89
N TYR A 67 15.49 3.93 -8.66
CA TYR A 67 14.93 2.63 -8.31
C TYR A 67 13.71 2.76 -7.41
N ARG A 68 12.84 1.73 -7.43
CA ARG A 68 11.59 1.70 -6.68
C ARG A 68 11.58 0.55 -5.70
N ILE A 69 11.21 0.84 -4.46
CA ILE A 69 10.97 -0.15 -3.43
C ILE A 69 9.50 -0.57 -3.51
N GLN A 70 9.25 -1.89 -3.58
CA GLN A 70 7.92 -2.52 -3.66
C GLN A 70 7.65 -3.40 -2.44
#